data_AF-A0A9P7NGM3-F1
#
_entry.id   AF-A0A9P7NGM3-F1
#
_cell.length_a   1.000
_cell.length_b   1.000
_cell.length_c   1.000
_cell.angle_alpha   90.00
_cell.angle_beta   90.00
_cell.angle_gamma   90.00
#
_symmetry.space_group_name_H-M   'P 1'
#
loop_
_entity.id
_entity.type
_entity.pdbx_description
1 polymer ?
#
loop_
_entity_poly.entity_id
_entity_poly.type
_entity_poly.pdbx_seq_one_letter_code
_entity_poly.pdbx_strand_id
1 'polypeptide(L)'
;MAAAGSMAPQLNSKSPTIRRILREAAEMSKSPSGDYTAEPLESDLFEWHFTLRGPPNSVYCEGLYHGRIVLPPTYPLRPPSFRFTTPNGRFEANREICLSISGHHEETWQPAWGIRTAIVALRSFMETDARGQLGGLDTTDEVRLRLARESPSFKCPTCARSNMDIIRESEKQAAESLASNCPEIQIPRELSMKWKDEMTAQAQVDESNDASVGQSAVSQDGVVESAELAEGFVPTRPAEPQTSGASHMLLPTTDAPLASSNSSIARLAASEENTGRGTAFQQPLRLTQPATQQPRVPGDVPLWIDRAIVALVIALAALLIKVLFGI
;
A
#
# COMPACT_ATOMS: atom_id res chain seq x y z
N MET A 1 6.09 6.46 51.36
CA MET A 1 6.06 6.41 49.88
C MET A 1 4.62 6.17 49.48
N ALA A 2 4.06 6.96 48.56
CA ALA A 2 2.68 6.78 48.10
C ALA A 2 2.66 5.86 46.86
N ALA A 3 1.74 4.90 46.82
CA ALA A 3 1.54 4.06 45.64
C ALA A 3 0.71 4.83 44.60
N ALA A 4 1.26 5.01 43.39
CA ALA A 4 0.50 5.55 42.27
C ALA A 4 -0.45 4.48 41.73
N GLY A 5 -1.73 4.56 42.09
CA GLY A 5 -2.75 3.68 41.55
C GLY A 5 -2.97 3.96 40.06
N SER A 6 -2.68 2.99 39.20
CA SER A 6 -2.90 3.09 37.76
C SER A 6 -4.40 3.10 37.45
N MET A 7 -5.01 4.28 37.39
CA MET A 7 -6.39 4.42 36.91
C MET A 7 -6.42 4.20 35.40
N ALA A 8 -6.86 3.02 34.97
CA ALA A 8 -7.22 2.78 33.58
C ALA A 8 -8.25 3.84 33.13
N PRO A 9 -8.09 4.49 31.96
CA PRO A 9 -9.03 5.51 31.50
C PRO A 9 -10.45 4.96 31.43
N GLN A 10 -11.44 5.70 31.94
CA GLN A 10 -12.81 5.20 32.10
C GLN A 10 -13.58 5.22 30.77
N LEU A 11 -13.23 4.28 29.88
CA LEU A 11 -13.60 4.23 28.48
C LEU A 11 -15.13 4.14 28.23
N ASN A 12 -15.68 5.17 27.59
CA ASN A 12 -17.10 5.31 27.36
C ASN A 12 -17.61 4.44 26.19
N SER A 13 -18.02 3.21 26.49
CA SER A 13 -18.59 2.24 25.53
C SER A 13 -19.87 2.70 24.80
N LYS A 14 -20.46 3.85 25.17
CA LYS A 14 -21.56 4.48 24.43
C LYS A 14 -21.09 5.32 23.24
N SER A 15 -19.81 5.70 23.18
CA SER A 15 -19.24 6.46 22.05
C SER A 15 -19.28 5.66 20.74
N PRO A 16 -19.71 6.24 19.61
CA PRO A 16 -19.71 5.56 18.31
C PRO A 16 -18.29 5.20 17.86
N THR A 17 -17.31 6.06 18.13
CA THR A 17 -15.88 5.82 17.87
C THR A 17 -15.36 4.61 18.62
N ILE A 18 -15.62 4.50 19.93
CA ILE A 18 -15.18 3.34 20.73
C ILE A 18 -15.87 2.05 20.25
N ARG A 19 -17.15 2.11 19.88
CA ARG A 19 -17.86 0.96 19.27
C ARG A 19 -17.32 0.56 17.89
N ARG A 20 -16.78 1.50 17.12
CA ARG A 20 -16.11 1.25 15.84
C ARG A 20 -14.76 0.57 16.07
N ILE A 21 -13.92 1.14 16.93
CA ILE A 21 -12.59 0.61 17.31
C ILE A 21 -12.72 -0.82 17.87
N LEU A 22 -13.64 -1.06 18.81
CA LEU A 22 -13.87 -2.41 19.38
C LEU A 22 -14.40 -3.42 18.36
N ARG A 23 -15.16 -2.96 17.34
CA ARG A 23 -15.61 -3.83 16.23
C ARG A 23 -14.44 -4.24 15.35
N GLU A 24 -13.56 -3.30 15.02
CA GLU A 24 -12.38 -3.58 14.19
C GLU A 24 -11.34 -4.44 14.93
N ALA A 25 -11.17 -4.24 16.24
CA ALA A 25 -10.34 -5.13 17.06
C ALA A 25 -10.91 -6.57 17.04
N ALA A 26 -12.23 -6.71 17.25
CA ALA A 26 -12.91 -8.00 17.17
C ALA A 26 -12.93 -8.59 15.75
N GLU A 27 -12.77 -7.79 14.69
CA GLU A 27 -12.59 -8.27 13.31
C GLU A 27 -11.18 -8.81 13.09
N MET A 28 -10.15 -8.04 13.48
CA MET A 28 -8.74 -8.44 13.41
C MET A 28 -8.49 -9.75 14.15
N SER A 29 -9.08 -9.94 15.34
CA SER A 29 -8.98 -11.18 16.12
C SER A 29 -9.79 -12.36 15.56
N LYS A 30 -10.79 -12.13 14.70
CA LYS A 30 -11.64 -13.21 14.13
C LYS A 30 -11.18 -13.69 12.76
N SER A 31 -10.55 -12.81 11.99
CA SER A 31 -9.86 -13.15 10.74
C SER A 31 -8.40 -12.69 10.81
N PRO A 32 -7.57 -13.37 11.64
CA PRO A 32 -6.11 -13.16 11.66
C PRO A 32 -5.48 -13.48 10.30
N SER A 33 -4.26 -12.98 10.08
CA SER A 33 -3.53 -13.15 8.82
C SER A 33 -2.07 -13.50 9.07
N GLY A 34 -1.48 -14.31 8.19
CA GLY A 34 -0.03 -14.58 8.20
C GLY A 34 0.81 -13.43 7.64
N ASP A 35 0.19 -12.51 6.90
CA ASP A 35 0.86 -11.34 6.29
C ASP A 35 0.95 -10.13 7.23
N TYR A 36 0.01 -9.98 8.17
CA TYR A 36 -0.03 -8.86 9.09
C TYR A 36 -0.89 -9.14 10.33
N THR A 37 -0.59 -8.42 11.41
CA THR A 37 -1.44 -8.33 12.61
C THR A 37 -1.45 -6.90 13.14
N ALA A 38 -2.51 -6.51 13.83
CA ALA A 38 -2.57 -5.28 14.62
C ALA A 38 -3.53 -5.40 15.80
N GLU A 39 -3.14 -4.78 16.91
CA GLU A 39 -3.82 -4.85 18.21
C GLU A 39 -3.78 -3.46 18.89
N PRO A 40 -4.88 -3.01 19.55
CA PRO A 40 -4.85 -1.83 20.42
C PRO A 40 -3.96 -2.09 21.64
N LEU A 41 -3.33 -1.03 22.18
CA LEU A 41 -2.64 -1.13 23.47
C LEU A 41 -3.63 -1.35 24.62
N GLU A 42 -3.26 -2.18 25.59
CA GLU A 42 -4.05 -2.41 26.82
C GLU A 42 -4.31 -1.11 27.60
N SER A 43 -3.41 -0.12 27.48
CA SER A 43 -3.50 1.19 28.12
C SER A 43 -4.32 2.22 27.33
N ASP A 44 -4.44 2.09 26.01
CA ASP A 44 -5.16 3.04 25.15
C ASP A 44 -5.69 2.37 23.87
N LEU A 45 -7.00 2.43 23.67
CA LEU A 45 -7.67 1.94 22.45
C LEU A 45 -7.42 2.81 21.20
N PHE A 46 -6.88 4.02 21.38
CA PHE A 46 -6.55 4.94 20.29
C PHE A 46 -5.10 4.79 19.77
N GLU A 47 -4.21 4.10 20.50
CA GLU A 47 -2.88 3.73 20.00
C GLU A 47 -2.83 2.22 19.73
N TRP A 48 -2.61 1.85 18.48
CA TRP A 48 -2.50 0.46 18.04
C TRP A 48 -1.07 0.14 17.62
N HIS A 49 -0.63 -1.06 17.91
CA HIS A 49 0.60 -1.62 17.36
C HIS A 49 0.27 -2.54 16.18
N PHE A 50 1.07 -2.49 15.12
CA PHE A 50 0.95 -3.39 13.97
C PHE A 50 2.30 -4.02 13.62
N THR A 51 2.26 -5.21 13.04
CA THR A 51 3.43 -5.84 12.39
C THR A 51 2.99 -6.42 11.07
N LEU A 52 3.73 -6.14 9.98
CA LEU A 52 3.43 -6.64 8.64
C LEU A 52 4.67 -7.25 7.96
N ARG A 53 4.44 -8.25 7.12
CA ARG A 53 5.41 -8.74 6.13
C ARG A 53 5.56 -7.71 5.01
N GLY A 54 6.77 -7.50 4.52
CA GLY A 54 6.98 -6.67 3.34
C GLY A 54 6.18 -7.14 2.11
N PRO A 55 5.93 -6.28 1.11
CA PRO A 55 5.32 -6.70 -0.14
C PRO A 55 6.11 -7.83 -0.83
N PRO A 56 5.44 -8.84 -1.40
CA PRO A 56 6.11 -9.88 -2.19
C PRO A 56 6.77 -9.26 -3.43
N ASN A 57 7.83 -9.90 -3.95
CA ASN A 57 8.58 -9.46 -5.14
C ASN A 57 9.27 -8.07 -5.03
N SER A 58 9.21 -7.42 -3.86
CA SER A 58 9.85 -6.12 -3.58
C SER A 58 11.20 -6.27 -2.84
N VAL A 59 11.97 -5.18 -2.74
CA VAL A 59 13.20 -5.10 -1.91
C VAL A 59 12.96 -5.24 -0.40
N TYR A 60 11.69 -5.33 0.02
CA TYR A 60 11.27 -5.48 1.41
C TYR A 60 10.78 -6.90 1.74
N CYS A 61 10.74 -7.82 0.77
CA CYS A 61 10.01 -9.09 0.88
C CYS A 61 10.50 -10.03 2.01
N GLU A 62 11.80 -10.01 2.33
CA GLU A 62 12.39 -10.77 3.45
C GLU A 62 12.08 -10.15 4.83
N GLY A 63 11.51 -8.93 4.86
CA GLY A 63 11.38 -8.11 6.07
C GLY A 63 10.05 -8.22 6.81
N LEU A 64 10.14 -8.04 8.13
CA LEU A 64 9.02 -7.92 9.06
C LEU A 64 9.07 -6.55 9.73
N TYR A 65 8.05 -5.72 9.52
CA TYR A 65 8.07 -4.32 9.91
C TYR A 65 7.02 -4.01 10.97
N HIS A 66 7.47 -3.59 12.14
CA HIS A 66 6.63 -3.18 13.25
C HIS A 66 6.44 -1.66 13.26
N GLY A 67 5.25 -1.21 13.65
CA GLY A 67 4.89 0.19 13.74
C GLY A 67 3.64 0.43 14.57
N ARG A 68 3.16 1.67 14.51
CA ARG A 68 2.00 2.14 15.26
C ARG A 68 1.00 2.86 14.37
N ILE A 69 -0.26 2.77 14.76
CA ILE A 69 -1.39 3.54 14.23
C ILE A 69 -1.95 4.38 15.37
N VAL A 70 -2.06 5.69 15.18
CA VAL A 70 -2.70 6.59 16.14
C VAL A 70 -4.05 7.02 15.57
N LEU A 71 -5.13 6.74 16.30
CA LEU A 71 -6.50 7.03 15.90
C LEU A 71 -6.91 8.39 16.50
N PRO A 72 -7.41 9.36 15.71
CA PRO A 72 -7.92 10.60 16.28
C PRO A 72 -9.20 10.32 17.10
N PRO A 73 -9.54 11.15 18.10
CA PRO A 73 -10.82 11.07 18.82
C PRO A 73 -12.06 11.15 17.92
N THR A 74 -11.91 11.65 16.69
CA THR A 74 -12.94 11.74 15.64
C THR A 74 -12.95 10.55 14.68
N TYR A 75 -12.18 9.48 14.93
CA TYR A 75 -12.21 8.26 14.10
C TYR A 75 -13.62 7.63 14.08
N PRO A 76 -14.13 7.10 12.95
CA PRO A 76 -13.50 6.98 11.64
C PRO A 76 -13.76 8.18 10.71
N LEU A 77 -14.28 9.31 11.19
CA LEU A 77 -14.58 10.48 10.35
C LEU A 77 -13.30 11.19 9.85
N ARG A 78 -12.20 11.08 10.61
CA ARG A 78 -10.85 11.42 10.15
C ARG A 78 -9.98 10.18 10.00
N PRO A 79 -9.00 10.20 9.07
CA PRO A 79 -8.00 9.16 8.95
C PRO A 79 -7.10 9.05 10.18
N PRO A 80 -6.49 7.88 10.42
CA PRO A 80 -5.42 7.72 11.40
C PRO A 80 -4.09 8.35 10.94
N SER A 81 -3.07 8.34 11.81
CA SER A 81 -1.68 8.54 11.39
C SER A 81 -0.81 7.32 11.68
N PHE A 82 0.26 7.13 10.90
CA PHE A 82 1.10 5.93 10.89
C PHE A 82 2.56 6.27 11.17
N ARG A 83 3.24 5.38 11.89
CA ARG A 83 4.69 5.47 12.18
C ARG A 83 5.31 4.08 12.16
N PHE A 84 6.33 3.82 11.36
CA PHE A 84 7.12 2.59 11.48
C PHE A 84 8.11 2.73 12.63
N THR A 85 8.18 1.75 13.53
CA THR A 85 9.18 1.71 14.62
C THR A 85 10.42 0.92 14.18
N THR A 86 10.25 -0.10 13.33
CA THR A 86 11.35 -0.84 12.69
C THR A 86 11.91 -0.04 11.50
N PRO A 87 13.22 0.25 11.45
CA PRO A 87 13.85 0.89 10.30
C PRO A 87 13.73 0.03 9.03
N ASN A 88 13.37 0.64 7.89
CA ASN A 88 13.07 -0.08 6.66
C ASN A 88 13.67 0.53 5.38
N GLY A 89 14.35 1.68 5.46
CA GLY A 89 14.95 2.37 4.30
C GLY A 89 13.93 3.01 3.34
N ARG A 90 12.66 3.03 3.75
CA ARG A 90 11.51 3.59 3.02
C ARG A 90 10.91 4.79 3.74
N PHE A 91 10.74 4.65 5.05
CA PHE A 91 10.18 5.64 5.94
C PHE A 91 11.14 5.88 7.12
N GLU A 92 11.21 7.10 7.62
CA GLU A 92 11.98 7.45 8.82
C GLU A 92 11.36 6.83 10.07
N ALA A 93 12.18 6.15 10.89
CA ALA A 93 11.70 5.41 12.05
C ALA A 93 11.16 6.34 13.14
N ASN A 94 9.93 6.08 13.58
CA ASN A 94 9.12 6.86 14.53
C ASN A 94 8.70 8.26 14.02
N ARG A 95 8.97 8.59 12.76
CA ARG A 95 8.38 9.75 12.09
C ARG A 95 6.95 9.46 11.65
N GLU A 96 6.14 10.50 11.55
CA GLU A 96 4.78 10.42 10.99
C GLU A 96 4.81 10.44 9.47
N ILE A 97 4.06 9.52 8.87
CA ILE A 97 4.08 9.20 7.44
C ILE A 97 2.81 9.74 6.78
N CYS A 98 2.98 10.49 5.68
CA CYS A 98 1.86 11.05 4.93
C CYS A 98 1.57 10.25 3.66
N LEU A 99 0.35 9.71 3.61
CA LEU A 99 -0.25 8.92 2.54
C LEU A 99 -1.68 9.44 2.27
N SER A 100 -2.30 9.11 1.15
CA SER A 100 -3.73 9.41 0.87
C SER A 100 -4.72 8.67 1.79
N ILE A 101 -4.22 7.84 2.71
CA ILE A 101 -4.99 7.16 3.76
C ILE A 101 -4.74 7.75 5.17
N SER A 102 -4.07 8.90 5.27
CA SER A 102 -3.53 9.47 6.52
C SER A 102 -4.02 10.88 6.83
N GLY A 103 -3.77 11.34 8.07
CA GLY A 103 -4.09 12.69 8.59
C GLY A 103 -3.72 13.92 7.74
N HIS A 104 -2.86 13.79 6.71
CA HIS A 104 -2.52 14.91 5.81
C HIS A 104 -3.37 14.98 4.54
N HIS A 105 -4.25 14.00 4.32
CA HIS A 105 -5.12 13.90 3.15
C HIS A 105 -6.56 13.54 3.59
N GLU A 106 -7.17 14.39 4.43
CA GLU A 106 -8.56 14.19 4.91
C GLU A 106 -9.56 14.11 3.75
N GLU A 107 -9.25 14.72 2.59
CA GLU A 107 -10.08 14.74 1.39
C GLU A 107 -10.15 13.42 0.60
N THR A 108 -9.19 12.51 0.79
CA THR A 108 -9.19 11.18 0.14
C THR A 108 -9.53 10.04 1.10
N TRP A 109 -9.61 10.31 2.41
CA TRP A 109 -10.03 9.32 3.40
C TRP A 109 -11.52 9.00 3.32
N GLN A 110 -11.85 7.70 3.33
CA GLN A 110 -13.24 7.24 3.44
C GLN A 110 -13.49 6.62 4.82
N PRO A 111 -14.47 7.11 5.60
CA PRO A 111 -14.85 6.52 6.89
C PRO A 111 -15.34 5.06 6.81
N ALA A 112 -15.54 4.50 5.61
CA ALA A 112 -15.81 3.09 5.39
C ALA A 112 -14.56 2.20 5.56
N TRP A 113 -13.36 2.75 5.33
CA TRP A 113 -12.10 2.03 5.53
C TRP A 113 -11.83 1.80 7.02
N GLY A 114 -11.21 0.67 7.34
CA GLY A 114 -10.81 0.28 8.70
C GLY A 114 -9.32 -0.03 8.81
N ILE A 115 -8.87 -0.40 10.01
CA ILE A 115 -7.48 -0.78 10.33
C ILE A 115 -6.94 -1.83 9.34
N ARG A 116 -7.73 -2.85 9.00
CA ARG A 116 -7.35 -3.86 8.01
C ARG A 116 -7.03 -3.25 6.64
N THR A 117 -7.96 -2.45 6.10
CA THR A 117 -7.80 -1.76 4.82
C THR A 117 -6.58 -0.84 4.83
N ALA A 118 -6.40 -0.11 5.92
CA ALA A 118 -5.27 0.80 6.13
C ALA A 118 -3.92 0.08 6.15
N ILE A 119 -3.81 -1.07 6.82
CA ILE A 119 -2.57 -1.86 6.87
C ILE A 119 -2.23 -2.47 5.50
N VAL A 120 -3.23 -2.98 4.78
CA VAL A 120 -3.03 -3.51 3.42
C VAL A 120 -2.55 -2.41 2.47
N ALA A 121 -3.17 -1.23 2.51
CA ALA A 121 -2.72 -0.09 1.72
C ALA A 121 -1.32 0.41 2.15
N LEU A 122 -1.03 0.50 3.45
CA LEU A 122 0.29 0.86 4.00
C LEU A 122 1.40 -0.08 3.53
N ARG A 123 1.11 -1.39 3.40
CA ARG A 123 2.02 -2.38 2.80
C ARG A 123 2.31 -2.02 1.35
N SER A 124 1.31 -1.86 0.50
CA SER A 124 1.48 -1.47 -0.91
C SER A 124 2.23 -0.13 -1.07
N PHE A 125 2.00 0.84 -0.18
CA PHE A 125 2.69 2.14 -0.23
C PHE A 125 4.22 2.05 -0.06
N MET A 126 4.76 0.96 0.49
CA MET A 126 6.21 0.76 0.57
C MET A 126 6.89 0.71 -0.82
N GLU A 127 6.15 0.32 -1.86
CA GLU A 127 6.67 0.12 -3.23
C GLU A 127 6.61 1.37 -4.11
N THR A 128 6.04 2.48 -3.62
CA THR A 128 5.90 3.75 -4.36
C THR A 128 7.22 4.54 -4.39
N ASP A 129 7.28 5.77 -4.92
CA ASP A 129 8.45 6.67 -4.73
C ASP A 129 8.34 7.41 -3.38
N ALA A 130 9.47 7.65 -2.71
CA ALA A 130 9.55 8.35 -1.41
C ALA A 130 9.65 9.87 -1.57
N ARG A 131 9.98 10.37 -2.76
CA ARG A 131 10.25 11.79 -3.00
C ARG A 131 9.00 12.64 -2.79
N GLY A 132 9.15 13.71 -2.02
CA GLY A 132 8.05 14.61 -1.64
C GLY A 132 7.11 14.10 -0.56
N GLN A 133 7.21 12.83 -0.12
CA GLN A 133 6.39 12.30 0.97
C GLN A 133 6.96 12.69 2.34
N LEU A 134 6.14 13.20 3.26
CA LEU A 134 6.57 13.46 4.63
C LEU A 134 6.88 12.13 5.33
N GLY A 135 8.07 12.06 5.93
CA GLY A 135 8.59 10.83 6.54
C GLY A 135 9.10 9.80 5.53
N GLY A 136 9.06 10.08 4.22
CA GLY A 136 9.71 9.26 3.20
C GLY A 136 11.24 9.39 3.24
N LEU A 137 11.94 8.32 2.91
CA LEU A 137 13.40 8.26 2.90
C LEU A 137 13.91 7.64 1.58
N ASP A 138 14.66 8.43 0.80
CA ASP A 138 15.34 7.94 -0.40
C ASP A 138 16.68 7.30 -0.01
N THR A 139 16.80 5.98 -0.19
CA THR A 139 18.00 5.17 0.12
C THR A 139 18.29 4.21 -1.04
N THR A 140 19.47 3.58 -1.04
CA THR A 140 19.77 2.52 -2.02
C THR A 140 19.07 1.21 -1.64
N ASP A 141 18.73 0.40 -2.64
CA ASP A 141 18.08 -0.88 -2.41
C ASP A 141 18.97 -1.88 -1.63
N GLU A 142 20.29 -1.72 -1.69
CA GLU A 142 21.25 -2.41 -0.82
C GLU A 142 20.97 -2.15 0.68
N VAL A 143 20.64 -0.91 1.03
CA VAL A 143 20.28 -0.53 2.41
C VAL A 143 18.90 -1.07 2.78
N ARG A 144 17.93 -1.03 1.86
CA ARG A 144 16.58 -1.60 2.06
C ARG A 144 16.64 -3.11 2.30
N LEU A 145 17.38 -3.84 1.46
CA LEU A 145 17.61 -5.29 1.58
C LEU A 145 18.36 -5.67 2.87
N ARG A 146 19.36 -4.88 3.28
CA ARG A 146 20.02 -5.10 4.58
C ARG A 146 19.04 -4.95 5.75
N LEU A 147 18.30 -3.84 5.77
CA LEU A 147 17.30 -3.58 6.81
C LEU A 147 16.18 -4.62 6.81
N ALA A 148 15.76 -5.11 5.65
CA ALA A 148 14.81 -6.22 5.53
C ALA A 148 15.31 -7.47 6.27
N ARG A 149 16.57 -7.88 6.09
CA ARG A 149 17.16 -9.06 6.77
C ARG A 149 17.38 -8.87 8.26
N GLU A 150 17.69 -7.65 8.71
CA GLU A 150 17.85 -7.32 10.13
C GLU A 150 16.49 -7.25 10.86
N SER A 151 15.44 -6.79 10.16
CA SER A 151 14.12 -6.50 10.72
C SER A 151 13.39 -7.62 11.50
N PRO A 152 13.51 -8.93 11.21
CA PRO A 152 12.81 -9.97 11.98
C PRO A 152 13.34 -10.07 13.42
N SER A 153 14.60 -9.67 13.65
CA SER A 153 15.26 -9.66 14.96
C SER A 153 14.94 -8.41 15.79
N PHE A 154 14.36 -7.37 15.17
CA PHE A 154 13.98 -6.14 15.83
C PHE A 154 13.00 -6.42 16.98
N LYS A 155 13.21 -5.77 18.12
CA LYS A 155 12.32 -5.81 19.28
C LYS A 155 11.69 -4.45 19.51
N CYS A 156 10.37 -4.41 19.68
CA CYS A 156 9.67 -3.17 19.96
C CYS A 156 9.95 -2.68 21.39
N PRO A 157 10.29 -1.40 21.62
CA PRO A 157 10.58 -0.87 22.95
C PRO A 157 9.34 -0.77 23.87
N THR A 158 8.12 -0.93 23.34
CA THR A 158 6.87 -0.84 24.12
C THR A 158 6.27 -2.21 24.44
N CYS A 159 6.17 -3.14 23.47
CA CYS A 159 5.64 -4.49 23.74
C CYS A 159 6.71 -5.57 24.02
N ALA A 160 8.01 -5.23 23.94
CA ALA A 160 9.19 -6.09 24.19
C ALA A 160 9.33 -7.38 23.35
N ARG A 161 8.33 -7.75 22.55
CA ARG A 161 8.35 -8.87 21.60
C ARG A 161 9.23 -8.56 20.38
N SER A 162 9.75 -9.58 19.70
CA SER A 162 10.39 -9.42 18.39
C SER A 162 9.38 -9.52 17.25
N ASN A 163 9.71 -8.93 16.10
CA ASN A 163 8.84 -8.97 14.91
C ASN A 163 8.57 -10.41 14.45
N MET A 164 9.56 -11.30 14.55
CA MET A 164 9.42 -12.73 14.29
C MET A 164 8.44 -13.42 15.26
N ASP A 165 8.49 -13.10 16.55
CA ASP A 165 7.61 -13.70 17.58
C ASP A 165 6.17 -13.18 17.51
N ILE A 166 5.95 -12.00 16.93
CA ILE A 166 4.61 -11.45 16.69
C ILE A 166 3.99 -12.13 15.46
N ILE A 167 4.71 -12.21 14.34
CA ILE A 167 4.19 -12.78 13.10
C ILE A 167 3.94 -14.29 13.22
N ARG A 168 4.84 -15.06 13.85
CA ARG A 168 4.65 -16.51 14.07
C ARG A 168 3.39 -16.84 14.87
N GLU A 169 3.05 -16.01 15.86
CA GLU A 169 1.83 -16.17 16.65
C GLU A 169 0.59 -15.83 15.80
N SER A 170 0.66 -14.79 14.95
CA SER A 170 -0.40 -14.47 13.98
C SER A 170 -0.61 -15.58 12.95
N GLU A 171 0.46 -16.19 12.46
CA GLU A 171 0.42 -17.33 11.52
C GLU A 171 -0.20 -18.57 12.16
N LYS A 172 0.14 -18.85 13.42
CA LYS A 172 -0.49 -19.93 14.19
C LYS A 172 -1.98 -19.69 14.38
N GLN A 173 -2.38 -18.48 14.80
CA GLN A 173 -3.78 -18.11 14.97
C GLN A 173 -4.55 -18.16 13.63
N ALA A 174 -3.92 -17.77 12.52
CA ALA A 174 -4.48 -17.95 11.18
C ALA A 174 -4.72 -19.43 10.84
N ALA A 175 -3.73 -20.30 11.05
CA ALA A 175 -3.86 -21.73 10.83
C ALA A 175 -4.94 -22.39 11.72
N GLU A 176 -4.98 -22.04 13.01
CA GLU A 176 -5.99 -22.53 13.95
C GLU A 176 -7.40 -22.02 13.59
N SER A 177 -7.53 -20.79 13.10
CA SER A 177 -8.82 -20.26 12.60
C SER A 177 -9.31 -20.95 11.32
N LEU A 178 -8.39 -21.32 10.41
CA LEU A 178 -8.71 -22.07 9.18
C LEU A 178 -9.12 -23.51 9.48
N ALA A 179 -8.43 -24.18 10.41
CA ALA A 179 -8.80 -25.52 10.87
C ALA A 179 -10.15 -25.52 11.61
N SER A 180 -10.42 -24.50 12.43
CA SER A 180 -11.68 -24.37 13.19
C SER A 180 -12.89 -24.00 12.32
N ASN A 181 -12.68 -23.26 11.24
CA ASN A 181 -13.72 -22.89 10.27
C ASN A 181 -13.93 -23.98 9.19
N CYS A 182 -13.58 -25.24 9.47
CA CYS A 182 -13.85 -26.37 8.60
C CYS A 182 -15.03 -27.22 9.16
N PRO A 183 -16.30 -26.82 8.95
CA PRO A 183 -17.41 -27.75 9.11
C PRO A 183 -17.26 -28.83 8.03
N GLU A 184 -17.11 -30.07 8.45
CA GLU A 184 -17.10 -31.23 7.55
C GLU A 184 -18.46 -31.29 6.83
N ILE A 185 -18.51 -30.86 5.56
CA ILE A 185 -19.70 -31.03 4.72
C ILE A 185 -19.78 -32.51 4.35
N GLN A 186 -20.32 -33.30 5.28
CA GLN A 186 -20.74 -34.67 5.03
C GLN A 186 -21.90 -34.64 4.03
N ILE A 187 -21.58 -34.65 2.74
CA ILE A 187 -22.56 -34.81 1.66
C ILE A 187 -23.29 -36.13 1.92
N PRO A 188 -24.59 -36.12 2.28
CA PRO A 188 -25.32 -37.35 2.53
C PRO A 188 -25.35 -38.18 1.25
N ARG A 189 -25.07 -39.48 1.34
CA ARG A 189 -24.90 -40.34 0.14
C ARG A 189 -26.10 -40.32 -0.80
N GLU A 190 -27.30 -40.04 -0.30
CA GLU A 190 -28.52 -39.90 -1.09
C GLU A 190 -28.49 -38.74 -2.11
N LEU A 191 -27.71 -37.68 -1.85
CA LEU A 191 -27.48 -36.60 -2.82
C LEU A 191 -26.42 -36.96 -3.88
N SER A 192 -25.68 -38.06 -3.73
CA SER A 192 -24.65 -38.48 -4.69
C SER A 192 -25.17 -39.34 -5.86
N MET A 193 -26.43 -39.80 -5.79
CA MET A 193 -27.03 -40.67 -6.81
C MET A 193 -28.01 -39.94 -7.72
N LYS A 194 -28.95 -39.14 -7.16
CA LYS A 194 -30.00 -38.45 -7.95
C LYS A 194 -29.47 -37.66 -9.16
N TRP A 195 -28.42 -36.86 -8.99
CA TRP A 195 -27.81 -36.07 -10.06
C TRP A 195 -27.31 -36.93 -11.25
N LYS A 196 -26.95 -38.18 -10.97
CA LYS A 196 -26.43 -39.14 -11.96
C LYS A 196 -27.57 -39.84 -12.70
N ASP A 197 -28.66 -40.14 -12.01
CA ASP A 197 -29.88 -40.68 -12.59
C ASP A 197 -30.59 -39.62 -13.45
N GLU A 198 -30.63 -38.36 -13.00
CA GLU A 198 -31.22 -37.22 -13.72
C GLU A 198 -30.47 -36.94 -15.05
N MET A 199 -29.13 -36.90 -15.05
CA MET A 199 -28.34 -36.80 -16.30
C MET A 199 -28.59 -37.97 -17.26
N THR A 200 -28.70 -39.19 -16.73
CA THR A 200 -28.90 -40.39 -17.56
C THR A 200 -30.32 -40.42 -18.16
N ALA A 201 -31.32 -39.95 -17.41
CA ALA A 201 -32.68 -39.80 -17.91
C ALA A 201 -32.81 -38.70 -18.96
N GLN A 202 -32.10 -37.56 -18.81
CA GLN A 202 -32.06 -36.51 -19.82
C GLN A 202 -31.55 -37.05 -21.17
N ALA A 203 -30.44 -37.79 -21.15
CA ALA A 203 -29.79 -38.31 -22.35
C ALA A 203 -30.65 -39.32 -23.14
N GLN A 204 -31.60 -40.01 -22.50
CA GLN A 204 -32.47 -41.00 -23.16
C GLN A 204 -33.73 -40.40 -23.81
N VAL A 205 -34.01 -39.10 -23.64
CA VAL A 205 -35.19 -38.44 -24.24
C VAL A 205 -34.90 -37.87 -25.63
N ASP A 206 -33.65 -37.46 -25.90
CA ASP A 206 -33.27 -36.85 -27.18
C ASP A 206 -32.99 -37.88 -28.30
N GLU A 207 -32.77 -39.15 -27.97
CA GLU A 207 -32.40 -40.22 -28.93
C GLU A 207 -33.61 -40.86 -29.68
N SER A 208 -34.80 -40.24 -29.64
CA SER A 208 -36.02 -40.82 -30.24
C SER A 208 -36.72 -39.97 -31.30
N ASN A 209 -36.09 -38.90 -31.81
CA ASN A 209 -36.78 -37.90 -32.65
C ASN A 209 -35.96 -37.29 -33.82
N ASP A 210 -35.16 -38.09 -34.54
CA ASP A 210 -35.09 -37.96 -36.02
C ASP A 210 -34.76 -39.31 -36.67
N ALA A 211 -35.49 -39.67 -37.73
CA ALA A 211 -35.33 -40.93 -38.45
C ALA A 211 -35.91 -40.91 -39.89
N SER A 212 -35.61 -39.89 -40.71
CA SER A 212 -36.00 -39.92 -42.13
C SER A 212 -35.04 -39.27 -43.14
N VAL A 213 -34.29 -40.11 -43.86
CA VAL A 213 -33.74 -39.92 -45.23
C VAL A 213 -32.72 -38.77 -45.44
N GLY A 214 -31.54 -38.96 -46.06
CA GLY A 214 -30.90 -40.18 -46.57
C GLY A 214 -29.86 -39.90 -47.68
N GLN A 215 -28.91 -40.84 -47.85
CA GLN A 215 -27.93 -40.99 -48.95
C GLN A 215 -26.69 -40.05 -49.05
N SER A 216 -25.52 -40.73 -49.02
CA SER A 216 -24.37 -40.53 -49.94
C SER A 216 -23.33 -39.40 -49.76
N ALA A 217 -22.32 -39.72 -48.93
CA ALA A 217 -20.88 -39.74 -49.27
C ALA A 217 -20.00 -38.45 -49.27
N VAL A 218 -18.68 -38.71 -49.16
CA VAL A 218 -17.49 -37.84 -49.35
C VAL A 218 -16.95 -37.05 -48.12
N SER A 219 -15.95 -37.69 -47.49
CA SER A 219 -14.65 -37.16 -47.02
C SER A 219 -14.46 -35.91 -46.11
N GLN A 220 -13.82 -36.19 -44.97
CA GLN A 220 -12.71 -35.46 -44.30
C GLN A 220 -12.91 -34.12 -43.55
N ASP A 221 -12.44 -34.16 -42.30
CA ASP A 221 -11.68 -33.13 -41.55
C ASP A 221 -12.33 -31.76 -41.23
N GLY A 222 -13.03 -31.71 -40.09
CA GLY A 222 -13.27 -30.49 -39.28
C GLY A 222 -12.58 -30.63 -37.91
N VAL A 223 -11.70 -29.71 -37.49
CA VAL A 223 -11.98 -28.37 -36.91
C VAL A 223 -12.65 -28.47 -35.53
N VAL A 224 -11.93 -28.02 -34.50
CA VAL A 224 -12.43 -27.83 -33.12
C VAL A 224 -12.87 -26.39 -32.90
N GLU A 225 -14.17 -26.15 -32.95
CA GLU A 225 -14.75 -24.83 -32.68
C GLU A 225 -15.02 -24.68 -31.17
N SER A 226 -14.48 -23.63 -30.55
CA SER A 226 -14.69 -23.31 -29.13
C SER A 226 -15.55 -22.06 -29.02
N ALA A 227 -16.76 -22.21 -28.47
CA ALA A 227 -17.72 -21.11 -28.38
C ALA A 227 -17.28 -20.02 -27.39
N GLU A 228 -17.37 -18.76 -27.82
CA GLU A 228 -17.13 -17.60 -26.96
C GLU A 228 -18.32 -17.35 -26.02
N LEU A 229 -18.05 -16.99 -24.76
CA LEU A 229 -19.05 -16.45 -23.83
C LEU A 229 -18.96 -14.92 -23.82
N ALA A 230 -20.02 -14.26 -24.26
CA ALA A 230 -20.08 -12.81 -24.37
C ALA A 230 -20.39 -12.12 -23.04
N GLU A 231 -19.57 -11.15 -22.64
CA GLU A 231 -19.91 -10.24 -21.53
C GLU A 231 -20.86 -9.12 -21.99
N GLY A 232 -22.02 -9.03 -21.36
CA GLY A 232 -23.03 -8.00 -21.64
C GLY A 232 -22.79 -6.70 -20.86
N PHE A 233 -22.06 -5.74 -21.43
CA PHE A 233 -21.89 -4.41 -20.84
C PHE A 233 -23.08 -3.48 -21.17
N VAL A 234 -23.61 -2.77 -20.17
CA VAL A 234 -24.82 -1.93 -20.31
C VAL A 234 -24.45 -0.48 -20.72
N PRO A 235 -25.03 0.06 -21.81
CA PRO A 235 -24.71 1.41 -22.27
C PRO A 235 -25.60 2.49 -21.62
N THR A 236 -24.98 3.57 -21.13
CA THR A 236 -25.65 4.86 -20.89
C THR A 236 -25.07 5.94 -21.79
N ARG A 237 -25.94 6.72 -22.42
CA ARG A 237 -25.64 7.61 -23.55
C ARG A 237 -25.10 8.98 -23.09
N PRO A 238 -24.14 9.61 -23.80
CA PRO A 238 -23.73 10.99 -23.52
C PRO A 238 -24.85 12.01 -23.76
N ALA A 239 -24.82 13.11 -23.01
CA ALA A 239 -25.59 14.32 -23.30
C ALA A 239 -24.64 15.43 -23.78
N GLU A 240 -25.04 16.17 -24.80
CA GLU A 240 -24.26 17.25 -25.42
C GLU A 240 -24.80 18.66 -25.05
N PRO A 241 -24.08 19.76 -25.37
CA PRO A 241 -23.95 20.88 -24.44
C PRO A 241 -25.01 21.98 -24.55
N GLN A 242 -25.11 22.78 -23.49
CA GLN A 242 -25.80 24.06 -23.44
C GLN A 242 -24.77 25.18 -23.14
N THR A 243 -24.83 26.26 -23.92
CA THR A 243 -23.89 27.39 -23.83
C THR A 243 -24.50 28.60 -23.11
N SER A 244 -23.75 29.27 -22.22
CA SER A 244 -23.82 30.74 -21.99
C SER A 244 -22.93 31.16 -20.80
N GLY A 245 -22.72 32.48 -20.64
CA GLY A 245 -22.44 33.06 -19.30
C GLY A 245 -20.99 33.36 -18.93
N ALA A 246 -20.21 34.03 -19.79
CA ALA A 246 -18.96 34.67 -19.34
C ALA A 246 -19.26 35.91 -18.48
N SER A 247 -18.65 36.02 -17.30
CA SER A 247 -18.67 37.23 -16.45
C SER A 247 -17.39 37.36 -15.64
N HIS A 248 -16.61 38.39 -15.94
CA HIS A 248 -15.45 38.82 -15.13
C HIS A 248 -15.92 39.60 -13.90
N MET A 249 -15.42 39.25 -12.70
CA MET A 249 -15.02 40.19 -11.64
C MET A 249 -13.98 39.46 -10.74
N LEU A 250 -12.70 39.83 -10.81
CA LEU A 250 -12.03 40.83 -9.96
C LEU A 250 -11.82 40.39 -8.50
N LEU A 251 -10.55 40.13 -8.16
CA LEU A 251 -10.10 40.08 -6.76
C LEU A 251 -10.04 41.51 -6.19
N PRO A 252 -10.39 41.72 -4.91
CA PRO A 252 -9.92 42.86 -4.15
C PRO A 252 -8.52 42.56 -3.58
N THR A 253 -7.49 43.24 -4.09
CA THR A 253 -6.22 43.39 -3.36
C THR A 253 -6.43 44.30 -2.15
N THR A 254 -5.63 44.15 -1.09
CA THR A 254 -5.57 45.12 0.00
C THR A 254 -4.14 45.17 0.54
N ASP A 255 -3.60 46.38 0.65
CA ASP A 255 -2.17 46.61 0.86
C ASP A 255 -1.76 46.75 2.34
N ALA A 256 -0.51 46.35 2.59
CA ALA A 256 0.41 46.94 3.57
C ALA A 256 0.10 46.76 5.09
N PRO A 257 1.08 47.05 5.99
CA PRO A 257 2.47 47.46 5.74
C PRO A 257 3.54 46.46 6.23
N LEU A 258 4.79 46.75 5.85
CA LEU A 258 5.96 46.07 6.40
C LEU A 258 6.22 46.48 7.85
N ALA A 259 6.78 45.56 8.64
CA ALA A 259 7.54 45.87 9.85
C ALA A 259 8.89 45.14 9.79
N SER A 260 9.99 45.89 9.70
CA SER A 260 11.34 45.35 9.71
C SER A 260 11.91 45.26 11.11
N SER A 261 12.72 44.24 11.38
CA SER A 261 13.71 44.27 12.45
C SER A 261 14.94 43.47 12.01
N ASN A 262 16.12 44.09 12.17
CA ASN A 262 17.40 43.54 11.74
C ASN A 262 18.15 42.95 12.94
N SER A 263 19.07 42.02 12.64
CA SER A 263 20.21 41.63 13.51
C SER A 263 19.84 40.90 14.82
N SER A 264 20.70 40.06 15.42
CA SER A 264 22.17 40.01 15.28
C SER A 264 22.74 38.59 15.22
N ILE A 265 23.77 38.41 14.38
CA ILE A 265 24.74 37.33 14.56
C ILE A 265 25.69 37.74 15.68
N ALA A 266 25.86 36.88 16.69
CA ALA A 266 26.89 37.02 17.72
C ALA A 266 27.89 35.86 17.63
N ARG A 267 28.98 36.05 16.88
CA ARG A 267 30.19 35.23 16.99
C ARG A 267 31.10 35.83 18.06
N LEU A 268 31.29 35.15 19.18
CA LEU A 268 32.50 35.21 20.00
C LEU A 268 32.80 33.77 20.43
N ALA A 269 33.83 33.13 19.89
CA ALA A 269 35.26 33.31 20.21
C ALA A 269 35.64 32.44 21.44
N ALA A 270 36.31 31.34 21.16
CA ALA A 270 36.94 30.49 22.17
C ALA A 270 38.30 31.08 22.58
N SER A 271 38.80 30.68 23.76
CA SER A 271 40.12 31.03 24.29
C SER A 271 40.95 29.78 24.62
N GLU A 272 42.24 29.81 24.26
CA GLU A 272 43.29 28.88 24.73
C GLU A 272 43.80 29.32 26.13
N GLU A 273 44.75 28.72 26.86
CA GLU A 273 45.81 27.68 26.69
C GLU A 273 45.94 26.91 28.04
N ASN A 274 46.72 25.84 28.28
CA ASN A 274 47.37 24.77 27.49
C ASN A 274 47.99 23.78 28.52
N THR A 275 47.90 22.46 28.31
CA THR A 275 48.94 21.55 28.84
C THR A 275 49.04 20.29 27.98
N GLY A 276 50.15 20.11 27.27
CA GLY A 276 50.35 18.99 26.34
C GLY A 276 51.53 18.07 26.68
N ARG A 277 51.63 16.95 25.96
CA ARG A 277 52.89 16.23 25.72
C ARG A 277 52.77 15.41 24.44
N GLY A 278 53.71 15.56 23.51
CA GLY A 278 53.63 14.95 22.18
C GLY A 278 54.66 13.84 21.94
N THR A 279 54.36 12.98 20.97
CA THR A 279 55.32 12.12 20.26
C THR A 279 54.95 12.15 18.78
N ALA A 280 55.91 12.49 17.91
CA ALA A 280 55.65 12.68 16.49
C ALA A 280 55.89 11.40 15.67
N PHE A 281 55.07 11.21 14.63
CA PHE A 281 55.42 10.42 13.45
C PHE A 281 55.03 11.22 12.21
N GLN A 282 55.98 11.47 11.32
CA GLN A 282 55.75 12.16 10.06
C GLN A 282 55.52 11.14 8.94
N GLN A 283 54.59 11.43 8.03
CA GLN A 283 54.52 10.82 6.70
C GLN A 283 54.56 11.94 5.64
N PRO A 284 55.16 11.69 4.47
CA PRO A 284 55.51 12.76 3.53
C PRO A 284 54.32 13.33 2.77
N LEU A 285 54.39 14.63 2.46
CA LEU A 285 53.46 15.36 1.62
C LEU A 285 53.34 14.74 0.21
N ARG A 286 52.11 14.58 -0.27
CA ARG A 286 51.82 14.50 -1.72
C ARG A 286 51.22 15.82 -2.19
N LEU A 287 51.78 16.38 -3.26
CA LEU A 287 51.24 17.56 -3.92
C LEU A 287 50.11 17.18 -4.89
N THR A 288 48.94 17.73 -4.60
CA THR A 288 47.92 18.25 -5.52
C THR A 288 47.62 17.52 -6.84
N GLN A 289 46.40 17.00 -6.95
CA GLN A 289 45.57 17.22 -8.16
C GLN A 289 44.17 17.68 -7.72
N PRO A 290 43.59 18.72 -8.36
CA PRO A 290 42.20 19.09 -8.13
C PRO A 290 41.27 18.11 -8.86
N ALA A 291 40.35 17.49 -8.15
CA ALA A 291 39.30 16.68 -8.77
C ALA A 291 38.27 17.61 -9.44
N THR A 292 38.30 17.69 -10.76
CA THR A 292 37.30 18.43 -11.56
C THR A 292 35.94 17.77 -11.39
N GLN A 293 35.06 18.40 -10.61
CA GLN A 293 33.66 17.99 -10.51
C GLN A 293 32.99 18.20 -11.87
N GLN A 294 32.70 17.12 -12.59
CA GLN A 294 31.81 17.17 -13.75
C GLN A 294 30.38 17.40 -13.25
N PRO A 295 29.63 18.39 -13.78
CA PRO A 295 28.20 18.47 -13.51
C PRO A 295 27.52 17.23 -14.13
N ARG A 296 26.70 16.53 -13.34
CA ARG A 296 25.81 15.50 -13.91
C ARG A 296 24.81 16.19 -14.82
N VAL A 297 24.86 15.86 -16.11
CA VAL A 297 23.84 16.21 -17.10
C VAL A 297 22.49 15.61 -16.64
N PRO A 298 21.34 16.27 -16.87
CA PRO A 298 20.04 15.64 -16.71
C PRO A 298 19.96 14.32 -17.47
N GLY A 299 19.04 13.43 -17.08
CA GLY A 299 18.91 12.12 -17.71
C GLY A 299 18.46 12.23 -19.17
N ASP A 300 19.41 12.17 -20.11
CA ASP A 300 19.14 12.09 -21.53
C ASP A 300 18.26 10.86 -21.82
N VAL A 301 17.01 11.08 -22.21
CA VAL A 301 16.18 10.01 -22.79
C VAL A 301 16.88 9.53 -24.07
N PRO A 302 17.18 8.24 -24.22
CA PRO A 302 17.84 7.75 -25.42
C PRO A 302 17.05 8.10 -26.67
N LEU A 303 17.70 8.72 -27.67
CA LEU A 303 17.07 9.23 -28.90
C LEU A 303 16.31 8.17 -29.74
N TRP A 304 16.41 6.89 -29.40
CA TRP A 304 15.55 5.84 -29.98
C TRP A 304 14.13 5.85 -29.39
N ILE A 305 13.95 6.31 -28.14
CA ILE A 305 12.64 6.41 -27.47
C ILE A 305 11.80 7.49 -28.15
N ASP A 306 12.33 8.69 -28.37
CA ASP A 306 11.62 9.76 -29.08
C ASP A 306 11.21 9.31 -30.49
N ARG A 307 12.09 8.57 -31.18
CA ARG A 307 11.81 8.01 -32.51
C ARG A 307 10.76 6.89 -32.47
N ALA A 308 10.71 6.09 -31.40
CA ALA A 308 9.67 5.10 -31.18
C ALA A 308 8.31 5.76 -30.87
N ILE A 309 8.29 6.81 -30.06
CA ILE A 309 7.09 7.62 -29.77
C ILE A 309 6.55 8.25 -31.07
N VAL A 310 7.40 8.89 -31.87
CA VAL A 310 7.01 9.48 -33.16
C VAL A 310 6.50 8.41 -34.13
N ALA A 311 7.15 7.25 -34.22
CA ALA A 311 6.68 6.14 -35.06
C ALA A 311 5.31 5.61 -34.61
N LEU A 312 5.07 5.49 -33.29
CA LEU A 312 3.80 5.05 -32.72
C LEU A 312 2.69 6.08 -32.97
N VAL A 313 2.96 7.38 -32.82
CA VAL A 313 2.02 8.46 -33.15
C VAL A 313 1.65 8.44 -34.65
N ILE A 314 2.63 8.24 -35.54
CA ILE A 314 2.38 8.12 -36.98
C ILE A 314 1.52 6.88 -37.29
N ALA A 315 1.80 5.73 -36.66
CA ALA A 315 1.00 4.52 -36.84
C ALA A 315 -0.45 4.71 -36.35
N LEU A 316 -0.64 5.36 -35.20
CA LEU A 316 -1.96 5.65 -34.63
C LEU A 316 -2.74 6.64 -35.50
N ALA A 317 -2.08 7.69 -36.02
CA ALA A 317 -2.66 8.60 -37.00
C ALA A 317 -3.04 7.89 -38.31
N ALA A 318 -2.20 6.99 -38.82
CA ALA A 318 -2.49 6.20 -40.01
C ALA A 318 -3.68 5.24 -39.81
N LEU A 319 -3.81 4.63 -38.63
CA LEU A 319 -4.97 3.81 -38.26
C LEU A 319 -6.25 4.66 -38.17
N LEU A 320 -6.19 5.84 -37.56
CA LEU A 320 -7.33 6.77 -37.51
C LEU A 320 -7.75 7.25 -38.91
N ILE A 321 -6.79 7.56 -39.79
CA ILE A 321 -7.06 7.90 -41.19
C ILE A 321 -7.70 6.69 -41.91
N LYS A 322 -7.17 5.48 -41.73
CA LYS A 322 -7.72 4.25 -42.32
C LYS A 322 -9.19 4.03 -41.91
N VAL A 323 -9.49 4.20 -40.62
CA VAL A 323 -10.85 4.09 -40.07
C VAL A 323 -11.78 5.21 -40.55
N LEU A 324 -11.30 6.46 -40.63
CA LEU A 324 -12.12 7.62 -41.02
C LEU A 324 -12.41 7.68 -42.53
N PHE A 325 -11.52 7.14 -43.38
CA PHE A 325 -11.64 7.21 -44.84
C PHE A 325 -11.98 5.87 -45.51
N GLY A 326 -12.12 4.78 -44.77
CA GLY A 326 -12.74 3.54 -45.26
C GLY A 326 -11.94 2.75 -46.30
N ILE A 327 -10.62 2.77 -46.20
CA ILE A 327 -9.66 1.99 -47.02
C ILE A 327 -9.08 0.86 -46.18
#